data_AF-A0AA36AJ81-F1
#
_entry.id   AF-A0AA36AJ81-F1
#
_cell.length_a   1.000
_cell.length_b   1.000
_cell.length_c   1.000
_cell.angle_alpha   90.00
_cell.angle_beta   90.00
_cell.angle_gamma   90.00
#
_symmetry.space_group_name_H-M   'P 1'
#
loop_
_entity.id
_entity.type
_entity.pdbx_description
1 polymer ?
#
loop_
_entity_poly.entity_id
_entity_poly.type
_entity_poly.pdbx_seq_one_letter_code
_entity_poly.pdbx_strand_id
1 'polypeptide(L)'
;MRNAHIKDGVCLSEFYAWLEKEVPKKRITEMEAARKLEEIKRNVDDFISPSFSTISAVGSNAAIIHYRASPNTDKIITDHEIFLCDSGSQYRCGTTDVTRTTHFGTPTVREQECFTRVLKGHINLATTVFPEKLNGNRLDILARTSLWEVGLDYLHGTGHGVGAFLEVHEGPCTISMRLCKTNGPIEEGMILTDEPGYYEKEKYGFRIENALLVVKKETKYQFESTKFLTFEPLTLVPIQKKMILTEMLTVEEKCWLDNYHQKCLDIIGPILLKQGKHEAYNWLKRETSVDQQS
;
A
#
# COMPACT_ATOMS: atom_id res chain seq x y z
N MET A 1 -0.16 1.66 -16.89
CA MET A 1 -0.17 1.87 -15.42
C MET A 1 -1.52 1.54 -14.79
N ARG A 2 -2.62 2.24 -15.10
CA ARG A 2 -3.96 1.92 -14.54
C ARG A 2 -4.36 0.45 -14.72
N ASN A 3 -4.30 -0.06 -15.95
CA ASN A 3 -4.65 -1.46 -16.24
C ASN A 3 -3.76 -2.47 -15.49
N ALA A 4 -2.48 -2.17 -15.31
CA ALA A 4 -1.55 -3.02 -14.54
C ALA A 4 -2.01 -3.12 -13.08
N HIS A 5 -2.36 -1.99 -12.44
CA HIS A 5 -2.83 -1.98 -11.06
C HIS A 5 -4.23 -2.57 -10.87
N ILE A 6 -5.11 -2.48 -11.88
CA ILE A 6 -6.39 -3.19 -11.86
C ILE A 6 -6.17 -4.71 -11.89
N LYS A 7 -5.30 -5.20 -12.78
CA LYS A 7 -4.91 -6.62 -12.84
C LYS A 7 -4.30 -7.08 -11.52
N ASP A 8 -3.41 -6.28 -10.95
CA ASP A 8 -2.74 -6.61 -9.68
C ASP A 8 -3.69 -6.57 -8.48
N GLY A 9 -4.64 -5.63 -8.45
CA GLY A 9 -5.69 -5.57 -7.43
C GLY A 9 -6.62 -6.79 -7.43
N VAL A 10 -6.91 -7.34 -8.61
CA VAL A 10 -7.63 -8.64 -8.75
C VAL A 10 -6.81 -9.77 -8.14
N CYS A 11 -5.52 -9.88 -8.47
CA CYS A 11 -4.63 -10.90 -7.92
C CYS A 11 -4.50 -10.80 -6.40
N LEU A 12 -4.34 -9.59 -5.88
CA LEU A 12 -4.19 -9.36 -4.44
C LEU A 12 -5.49 -9.65 -3.69
N SER A 13 -6.65 -9.33 -4.27
CA SER A 13 -7.93 -9.72 -3.68
C SER A 13 -8.09 -11.23 -3.58
N GLU A 14 -7.66 -11.97 -4.60
CA GLU A 14 -7.64 -13.44 -4.56
C GLU A 14 -6.64 -13.97 -3.53
N PHE A 15 -5.45 -13.38 -3.46
CA PHE A 15 -4.41 -13.76 -2.53
C PHE A 15 -4.81 -13.57 -1.06
N TYR A 16 -5.35 -12.40 -0.70
CA TYR A 16 -5.78 -12.15 0.68
C TYR A 16 -7.01 -12.98 1.07
N ALA A 17 -7.94 -13.21 0.14
CA ALA A 17 -9.04 -14.14 0.36
C ALA A 17 -8.55 -15.57 0.62
N TRP A 18 -7.52 -16.01 -0.11
CA TRP A 18 -6.87 -17.30 0.10
C TRP A 18 -6.14 -17.37 1.45
N LEU A 19 -5.35 -16.34 1.80
CA LEU A 19 -4.63 -16.29 3.08
C LEU A 19 -5.58 -16.38 4.27
N GLU A 20 -6.63 -15.56 4.31
CA GLU A 20 -7.61 -15.60 5.41
C GLU A 20 -8.30 -16.96 5.56
N LYS A 21 -8.51 -17.66 4.45
CA LYS A 21 -9.14 -18.98 4.43
C LYS A 21 -8.21 -20.09 4.92
N GLU A 22 -6.91 -19.96 4.65
CA GLU A 22 -5.95 -21.06 4.80
C GLU A 22 -5.03 -20.91 6.02
N VAL A 23 -4.68 -19.69 6.45
CA VAL A 23 -3.86 -19.46 7.66
C VAL A 23 -4.45 -20.14 8.90
N PRO A 24 -5.77 -20.13 9.16
CA PRO A 24 -6.34 -20.86 10.29
C PRO A 24 -6.32 -22.40 10.16
N LYS A 25 -6.07 -22.94 8.97
CA LYS A 25 -6.22 -24.39 8.66
C LYS A 25 -4.91 -25.10 8.40
N LYS A 26 -3.93 -24.38 7.84
CA LYS A 26 -2.68 -24.94 7.33
C LYS A 26 -1.51 -24.12 7.83
N ARG A 27 -0.37 -24.77 7.93
CA ARG A 27 0.91 -24.11 8.15
C ARG A 27 1.36 -23.55 6.81
N ILE A 28 1.09 -22.27 6.57
CA ILE A 28 1.62 -21.53 5.42
C ILE A 28 2.85 -20.77 5.88
N THR A 29 3.98 -20.92 5.20
CA THR A 29 5.18 -20.12 5.48
C THR A 29 5.25 -18.82 4.70
N GLU A 30 6.15 -17.92 5.09
CA GLU A 30 6.44 -16.68 4.37
C GLU A 30 6.79 -16.95 2.90
N MET A 31 7.68 -17.92 2.65
CA MET A 31 8.08 -18.33 1.30
C MET A 31 6.92 -18.96 0.52
N GLU A 32 6.07 -19.76 1.16
CA GLU A 32 4.89 -20.36 0.52
C GLU A 32 3.85 -19.33 0.12
N ALA A 33 3.62 -18.31 0.96
CA ALA A 33 2.73 -17.20 0.64
C ALA A 33 3.26 -16.37 -0.54
N ALA A 34 4.56 -16.05 -0.56
CA ALA A 34 5.18 -15.35 -1.69
C ALA A 34 5.05 -16.16 -3.00
N ARG A 35 5.33 -17.47 -2.94
CA ARG A 35 5.17 -18.38 -4.08
C ARG A 35 3.71 -18.44 -4.55
N LYS A 36 2.75 -18.48 -3.63
CA LYS A 36 1.32 -18.52 -3.97
C LYS A 36 0.87 -17.23 -4.64
N LEU A 37 1.32 -16.07 -4.16
CA LEU A 37 1.03 -14.80 -4.80
C LEU A 37 1.57 -14.77 -6.23
N GLU A 38 2.82 -15.20 -6.44
CA GLU A 38 3.40 -15.28 -7.78
C GLU A 38 2.64 -16.25 -8.70
N GLU A 39 2.22 -17.41 -8.18
CA GLU A 39 1.39 -18.38 -8.90
C GLU A 39 0.07 -17.76 -9.37
N ILE A 40 -0.61 -16.98 -8.53
CA ILE A 40 -1.83 -16.24 -8.90
C ILE A 40 -1.52 -15.24 -10.01
N LYS A 41 -0.44 -14.44 -9.88
CA LYS A 41 -0.09 -13.41 -10.86
C LYS A 41 0.35 -13.98 -12.21
N ARG A 42 1.01 -15.14 -12.23
CA ARG A 42 1.43 -15.85 -13.46
C ARG A 42 0.25 -16.28 -14.35
N ASN A 43 -0.94 -16.43 -13.78
CA ASN A 43 -2.15 -16.79 -14.52
C ASN A 43 -2.87 -15.59 -15.14
N VAL A 44 -2.34 -14.37 -15.00
CA VAL A 44 -2.93 -13.15 -15.57
C VAL A 44 -2.23 -12.79 -16.89
N ASP A 45 -3.06 -12.50 -17.90
CA ASP A 45 -2.58 -12.02 -19.21
C ASP A 45 -1.63 -10.84 -19.07
N ASP A 46 -0.57 -10.84 -19.88
CA ASP A 46 0.50 -9.83 -19.91
C ASP A 46 1.43 -9.77 -18.69
N PHE A 47 1.30 -10.65 -17.69
CA PHE A 47 2.29 -10.78 -16.62
C PHE A 47 3.65 -11.23 -17.20
N ILE A 48 4.73 -10.56 -16.81
CA ILE A 48 6.10 -10.85 -17.25
C ILE A 48 6.91 -11.45 -16.10
N SER A 49 6.95 -10.75 -14.97
CA SER A 49 7.70 -11.16 -13.77
C SER A 49 7.23 -10.35 -12.55
N PRO A 50 7.64 -10.73 -11.33
CA PRO A 50 7.69 -9.77 -10.23
C PRO A 50 8.55 -8.56 -10.61
N SER A 51 8.20 -7.35 -10.15
CA SER A 51 9.03 -6.15 -10.33
C SER A 51 10.21 -6.09 -9.36
N PHE A 52 10.10 -6.80 -8.24
CA PHE A 52 11.14 -7.09 -7.26
C PHE A 52 10.78 -8.39 -6.51
N SER A 53 11.68 -8.88 -5.66
CA SER A 53 11.40 -10.07 -4.85
C SER A 53 10.40 -9.72 -3.74
N THR A 54 9.26 -10.41 -3.72
CA THR A 54 8.23 -10.23 -2.70
C THR A 54 8.80 -10.33 -1.29
N ILE A 55 8.52 -9.32 -0.46
CA ILE A 55 8.73 -9.38 0.98
C ILE A 55 7.45 -9.96 1.58
N SER A 56 7.57 -11.13 2.17
CA SER A 56 6.51 -11.82 2.89
C SER A 56 7.04 -12.05 4.28
N ALA A 57 6.49 -11.36 5.28
CA ALA A 57 7.15 -11.22 6.58
C ALA A 57 6.14 -11.30 7.73
N VAL A 58 6.44 -12.15 8.73
CA VAL A 58 5.60 -12.38 9.91
C VAL A 58 6.30 -11.88 11.17
N GLY A 59 5.54 -11.18 12.02
CA GLY A 59 5.99 -10.70 13.32
C GLY A 59 7.34 -9.99 13.22
N SER A 60 8.35 -10.47 13.95
CA SER A 60 9.67 -9.83 14.00
C SER A 60 10.37 -9.68 12.65
N ASN A 61 10.04 -10.51 11.65
CA ASN A 61 10.63 -10.42 10.31
C ASN A 61 10.13 -9.17 9.57
N ALA A 62 8.89 -8.74 9.84
CA ALA A 62 8.32 -7.53 9.25
C ALA A 62 8.99 -6.24 9.76
N ALA A 63 9.71 -6.29 10.89
CA ALA A 63 10.51 -5.18 11.39
C ALA A 63 11.80 -4.95 10.57
N ILE A 64 12.17 -5.88 9.68
CA ILE A 64 13.35 -5.78 8.82
C ILE A 64 12.90 -5.20 7.47
N ILE A 65 13.20 -3.92 7.23
CA ILE A 65 12.68 -3.12 6.10
C ILE A 65 12.83 -3.84 4.75
N HIS A 66 14.01 -4.38 4.46
CA HIS A 66 14.30 -5.14 3.23
C HIS A 66 14.45 -6.65 3.52
N TYR A 67 13.54 -7.20 4.33
CA TYR A 67 13.54 -8.64 4.63
C TYR A 67 13.45 -9.48 3.36
N ARG A 68 14.17 -10.60 3.35
CA ARG A 68 14.04 -11.64 2.34
C ARG A 68 13.98 -12.97 3.05
N ALA A 69 12.85 -13.66 2.91
CA ALA A 69 12.69 -14.99 3.47
C ALA A 69 13.73 -15.95 2.87
N SER A 70 14.28 -16.79 3.73
CA SER A 70 15.23 -17.84 3.38
C SER A 70 14.84 -19.11 4.13
N PRO A 71 15.29 -20.31 3.73
CA PRO A 71 14.97 -21.54 4.46
C PRO A 71 15.32 -21.50 5.96
N ASN A 72 16.26 -20.64 6.37
CA ASN A 72 16.66 -20.48 7.77
C ASN A 72 15.84 -19.44 8.55
N THR A 73 15.09 -18.58 7.86
CA THR A 73 14.31 -17.49 8.45
C THR A 73 12.81 -17.58 8.15
N ASP A 74 12.41 -18.54 7.31
CA ASP A 74 11.04 -18.79 6.83
C ASP A 74 10.10 -19.14 7.99
N LYS A 75 9.37 -18.13 8.45
CA LYS A 75 8.39 -18.30 9.53
C LYS A 75 7.05 -18.76 9.00
N ILE A 76 6.28 -19.41 9.87
CA ILE A 76 4.88 -19.73 9.61
C ILE A 76 4.03 -18.49 9.88
N ILE A 77 3.10 -18.21 8.97
CA ILE A 77 2.09 -17.18 9.14
C ILE A 77 1.07 -17.67 10.16
N THR A 78 0.85 -16.87 11.20
CA THR A 78 -0.06 -17.19 12.31
C THR A 78 -1.18 -16.15 12.42
N ASP A 79 -2.11 -16.38 13.33
CA ASP A 79 -3.22 -15.48 13.65
C ASP A 79 -2.94 -14.54 14.84
N HIS A 80 -1.77 -14.61 15.46
CA HIS A 80 -1.40 -13.79 16.63
C HIS A 80 -0.22 -12.86 16.36
N GLU A 81 0.34 -12.90 15.16
CA GLU A 81 1.37 -11.97 14.69
C GLU A 81 0.89 -11.24 13.44
N ILE A 82 1.40 -10.03 13.22
CA ILE A 82 1.16 -9.32 11.97
C ILE A 82 1.85 -10.02 10.79
N PHE A 83 1.26 -9.83 9.62
CA PHE A 83 1.79 -10.26 8.33
C PHE A 83 1.89 -9.06 7.39
N LEU A 84 3.11 -8.75 6.96
CA LEU A 84 3.42 -7.73 5.97
C LEU A 84 3.73 -8.41 4.65
N CYS A 85 3.03 -8.01 3.59
CA CYS A 85 3.33 -8.43 2.24
C CYS A 85 3.54 -7.20 1.36
N ASP A 86 4.76 -7.07 0.85
CA ASP A 86 5.19 -6.09 -0.13
C ASP A 86 5.56 -6.80 -1.43
N SER A 87 4.86 -6.44 -2.49
CA SER A 87 4.95 -7.13 -3.76
C SER A 87 4.66 -6.19 -4.92
N GLY A 88 5.29 -6.46 -6.05
CA GLY A 88 5.03 -5.74 -7.28
C GLY A 88 5.17 -6.64 -8.49
N SER A 89 4.72 -6.16 -9.65
CA SER A 89 4.70 -6.96 -10.88
C SER A 89 4.94 -6.13 -12.12
N GLN A 90 5.66 -6.73 -13.06
CA GLN A 90 5.84 -6.25 -14.41
C GLN A 90 4.74 -6.84 -15.28
N TYR A 91 3.88 -5.96 -15.79
CA TYR A 91 2.96 -6.27 -16.88
C TYR A 91 3.41 -5.52 -18.13
N ARG A 92 3.09 -6.03 -19.32
CA ARG A 92 3.35 -5.27 -20.58
C ARG A 92 2.77 -3.85 -20.56
N CYS A 93 1.72 -3.63 -19.76
CA CYS A 93 1.03 -2.36 -19.63
C CYS A 93 1.46 -1.51 -18.42
N GLY A 94 2.47 -1.91 -17.64
CA GLY A 94 3.02 -1.12 -16.54
C GLY A 94 3.68 -1.93 -15.42
N THR A 95 4.32 -1.21 -14.51
CA THR A 95 4.92 -1.74 -13.27
C THR A 95 3.99 -1.48 -12.09
N THR A 96 3.92 -2.39 -11.12
CA THR A 96 3.21 -2.19 -9.85
C THR A 96 4.15 -2.31 -8.66
N ASP A 97 3.75 -1.63 -7.58
CA ASP A 97 4.36 -1.69 -6.26
C ASP A 97 3.27 -1.48 -5.19
N VAL A 98 3.20 -2.38 -4.20
CA VAL A 98 2.15 -2.37 -3.18
C VAL A 98 2.53 -3.20 -1.97
N THR A 99 2.44 -2.53 -0.82
CA THR A 99 2.53 -3.15 0.50
C THR A 99 1.19 -3.08 1.23
N ARG A 100 0.79 -4.20 1.83
CA ARG A 100 -0.25 -4.24 2.88
C ARG A 100 0.27 -4.97 4.10
N THR A 101 -0.10 -4.46 5.25
CA THR A 101 0.09 -5.14 6.54
C THR A 101 -1.27 -5.56 7.07
N THR A 102 -1.36 -6.81 7.52
CA THR A 102 -2.60 -7.45 7.98
C THR A 102 -2.35 -8.25 9.25
N HIS A 103 -3.42 -8.65 9.92
CA HIS A 103 -3.39 -9.58 11.05
C HIS A 103 -4.51 -10.61 10.87
N PHE A 104 -4.26 -11.89 11.14
CA PHE A 104 -5.28 -12.94 10.90
C PHE A 104 -6.19 -13.22 12.10
N GLY A 105 -5.76 -12.91 13.33
CA GLY A 105 -6.62 -12.86 14.53
C GLY A 105 -6.89 -11.42 14.97
N THR A 106 -6.64 -11.12 16.25
CA THR A 106 -6.87 -9.81 16.88
C THR A 106 -5.55 -9.06 17.14
N PRO A 107 -5.31 -7.89 16.51
CA PRO A 107 -4.12 -7.08 16.80
C PRO A 107 -4.22 -6.45 18.19
N THR A 108 -3.07 -6.20 18.81
CA THR A 108 -2.97 -5.47 20.07
C THR A 108 -3.27 -3.98 19.88
N VAL A 109 -3.67 -3.29 20.95
CA VAL A 109 -3.90 -1.82 20.92
C VAL A 109 -2.65 -1.07 20.46
N ARG A 110 -1.45 -1.52 20.83
CA ARG A 110 -0.20 -0.88 20.41
C ARG A 110 0.06 -1.08 18.92
N GLU A 111 -0.23 -2.26 18.37
CA GLU A 111 -0.12 -2.49 16.92
C GLU A 111 -1.13 -1.65 16.16
N GLN A 112 -2.38 -1.56 16.64
CA GLN A 112 -3.41 -0.71 16.03
C GLN A 112 -3.03 0.78 16.08
N GLU A 113 -2.52 1.27 17.21
CA GLU A 113 -2.08 2.66 17.35
C GLU A 113 -0.96 2.98 16.34
N CYS A 114 0.10 2.15 16.29
CA CYS A 114 1.21 2.35 15.36
C CYS A 114 0.76 2.27 13.89
N PHE A 115 -0.05 1.26 13.54
CA PHE A 115 -0.60 1.11 12.19
C PHE A 115 -1.47 2.32 11.81
N THR A 116 -2.29 2.82 12.73
CA THR A 116 -3.16 3.97 12.48
C THR A 116 -2.35 5.24 12.25
N ARG A 117 -1.23 5.45 12.96
CA ARG A 117 -0.33 6.58 12.69
C ARG A 117 0.31 6.50 11.31
N VAL A 118 0.72 5.30 10.88
CA VAL A 118 1.21 5.06 9.52
C VAL A 118 0.12 5.37 8.49
N LEU A 119 -1.12 4.91 8.73
CA LEU A 119 -2.26 5.21 7.87
C LEU A 119 -2.56 6.70 7.80
N LYS A 120 -2.52 7.44 8.92
CA LYS A 120 -2.71 8.89 8.92
C LYS A 120 -1.67 9.60 8.06
N GLY A 121 -0.41 9.17 8.13
CA GLY A 121 0.64 9.66 7.25
C GLY A 121 0.35 9.42 5.76
N HIS A 122 -0.07 8.20 5.42
CA HIS A 122 -0.46 7.81 4.07
C HIS A 122 -1.63 8.65 3.55
N ILE A 123 -2.71 8.78 4.32
CA ILE A 123 -3.87 9.59 3.95
C ILE A 123 -3.48 11.06 3.76
N ASN A 124 -2.68 11.61 4.67
CA ASN A 124 -2.26 13.01 4.61
C ASN A 124 -1.49 13.30 3.32
N LEU A 125 -0.55 12.44 2.93
CA LEU A 125 0.15 12.58 1.66
C LEU A 125 -0.80 12.41 0.47
N ALA A 126 -1.57 11.31 0.43
CA ALA A 126 -2.47 10.99 -0.68
C ALA A 126 -3.57 12.04 -0.92
N THR A 127 -3.94 12.83 0.08
CA THR A 127 -4.98 13.88 -0.02
C THR A 127 -4.44 15.29 -0.20
N THR A 128 -3.12 15.47 -0.11
CA THR A 128 -2.52 16.80 -0.17
C THR A 128 -2.73 17.44 -1.54
N VAL A 129 -3.05 18.75 -1.52
CA VAL A 129 -3.10 19.61 -2.70
C VAL A 129 -1.94 20.60 -2.61
N PHE A 130 -1.10 20.64 -3.64
CA PHE A 130 0.17 21.36 -3.61
C PHE A 130 0.43 22.08 -4.95
N PRO A 131 1.22 23.17 -4.97
CA PRO A 131 1.54 23.86 -6.21
C PRO A 131 2.42 22.98 -7.12
N GLU A 132 2.27 23.13 -8.43
CA GLU A 132 3.14 22.47 -9.40
C GLU A 132 4.62 22.80 -9.19
N LYS A 133 5.51 21.95 -9.69
CA LYS A 133 6.98 22.10 -9.58
C LYS A 133 7.55 22.02 -8.16
N LEU A 134 6.79 21.45 -7.23
CA LEU A 134 7.28 21.17 -5.89
C LEU A 134 8.17 19.92 -5.90
N ASN A 135 9.34 19.99 -5.26
CA ASN A 135 10.17 18.80 -5.07
C ASN A 135 9.56 17.90 -3.98
N GLY A 136 9.60 16.58 -4.18
CA GLY A 136 8.94 15.63 -3.28
C GLY A 136 9.48 15.59 -1.85
N ASN A 137 10.72 16.04 -1.62
CA ASN A 137 11.27 16.17 -0.26
C ASN A 137 10.47 17.13 0.64
N ARG A 138 9.71 18.06 0.04
CA ARG A 138 8.82 18.98 0.79
C ARG A 138 7.52 18.32 1.23
N LEU A 139 7.17 17.17 0.64
CA LEU A 139 5.96 16.41 0.97
C LEU A 139 6.24 15.26 1.94
N ASP A 140 7.49 14.80 2.06
CA ASP A 140 7.86 13.64 2.89
C ASP A 140 7.41 13.79 4.36
N ILE A 141 7.50 15.00 4.93
CA ILE A 141 7.07 15.30 6.31
C ILE A 141 5.59 14.96 6.55
N LEU A 142 4.72 15.09 5.53
CA LEU A 142 3.28 14.86 5.67
C LEU A 142 2.96 13.43 6.08
N ALA A 143 3.81 12.49 5.68
CA ALA A 143 3.68 11.08 6.03
C ALA A 143 4.28 10.72 7.41
N ARG A 144 5.02 11.64 8.03
CA ARG A 144 5.73 11.42 9.31
C ARG A 144 5.08 12.08 10.51
N THR A 145 4.35 13.17 10.33
CA THR A 145 3.85 14.02 11.43
C THR A 145 3.16 13.21 12.52
N SER A 146 2.25 12.29 12.16
CA SER A 146 1.51 11.49 13.15
C SER A 146 2.40 10.52 13.94
N LEU A 147 3.52 10.05 13.38
CA LEU A 147 4.52 9.25 14.11
C LEU A 147 5.38 10.14 15.00
N TRP A 148 5.84 11.28 14.49
CA TRP A 148 6.69 12.22 15.23
C TRP A 148 6.01 12.81 16.48
N GLU A 149 4.69 13.00 16.45
CA GLU A 149 3.89 13.43 17.61
C GLU A 149 4.09 12.56 18.86
N VAL A 150 4.50 11.30 18.67
CA VAL A 150 4.75 10.34 19.76
C VAL A 150 6.19 9.81 19.77
N GLY A 151 7.11 10.50 19.08
CA GLY A 151 8.52 10.14 19.06
C GLY A 151 8.87 8.88 18.27
N LEU A 152 8.01 8.46 17.32
CA LEU A 152 8.26 7.35 16.41
C LEU A 152 8.70 7.86 15.03
N ASP A 153 9.41 7.05 14.25
CA ASP A 153 9.82 7.37 12.87
C ASP A 153 10.12 6.09 12.06
N TYR A 154 10.43 6.24 10.77
CA TYR A 154 10.93 5.18 9.87
C TYR A 154 12.16 5.61 9.07
N LEU A 155 13.08 4.67 8.84
CA LEU A 155 14.43 4.96 8.33
C LEU A 155 14.58 4.87 6.79
N HIS A 156 13.48 4.97 6.05
CA HIS A 156 13.45 5.02 4.58
C HIS A 156 12.71 6.29 4.08
N GLY A 157 12.72 6.53 2.76
CA GLY A 157 11.94 7.62 2.16
C GLY A 157 10.44 7.27 2.16
N THR A 158 9.59 8.28 2.09
CA THR A 158 8.13 8.08 1.98
C THR A 158 7.69 7.55 0.61
N GLY A 159 8.49 7.75 -0.44
CA GLY A 159 8.19 7.14 -1.73
C GLY A 159 9.20 7.46 -2.83
N HIS A 160 9.06 6.79 -3.96
CA HIS A 160 9.92 6.86 -5.14
C HIS A 160 9.08 6.89 -6.43
N GLY A 161 9.69 7.31 -7.54
CA GLY A 161 9.06 7.19 -8.86
C GLY A 161 8.93 5.73 -9.29
N VAL A 162 7.94 5.45 -10.15
CA VAL A 162 7.68 4.11 -10.71
C VAL A 162 7.63 4.19 -12.23
N GLY A 163 8.52 3.46 -12.89
CA GLY A 163 8.58 3.40 -14.35
C GLY A 163 7.41 2.63 -14.98
N ALA A 164 7.10 2.91 -16.24
CA ALA A 164 6.03 2.23 -16.97
C ALA A 164 6.55 0.99 -17.70
N PHE A 165 6.44 -0.20 -17.06
CA PHE A 165 7.08 -1.44 -17.52
C PHE A 165 8.60 -1.29 -17.62
N LEU A 166 9.16 -0.62 -16.61
CA LEU A 166 10.57 -0.33 -16.39
C LEU A 166 10.88 -0.51 -14.90
N GLU A 167 11.96 0.09 -14.42
CA GLU A 167 12.38 0.04 -13.01
C GLU A 167 11.25 0.43 -12.06
N VAL A 168 11.05 -0.39 -11.02
CA VAL A 168 10.09 -0.08 -9.95
C VAL A 168 10.55 1.12 -9.12
N HIS A 169 11.87 1.30 -8.99
CA HIS A 169 12.50 2.47 -8.40
C HIS A 169 13.06 3.37 -9.51
N GLU A 170 12.26 4.31 -10.01
CA GLU A 170 12.63 5.21 -11.11
C GLU A 170 12.85 6.65 -10.58
N GLY A 171 14.06 7.18 -10.80
CA GLY A 171 14.36 8.60 -10.55
C GLY A 171 13.98 9.48 -11.75
N PRO A 172 14.15 10.82 -11.67
CA PRO A 172 14.80 11.53 -10.56
C PRO A 172 13.89 11.85 -9.37
N CYS A 173 12.57 11.81 -9.56
CA CYS A 173 11.62 12.27 -8.55
C CYS A 173 11.47 11.27 -7.40
N THR A 174 11.63 11.73 -6.16
CA THR A 174 11.40 10.95 -4.94
C THR A 174 10.73 11.80 -3.86
N ILE A 175 9.94 11.15 -3.00
CA ILE A 175 9.37 11.72 -1.78
C ILE A 175 10.24 11.24 -0.62
N SER A 176 11.34 11.96 -0.38
CA SER A 176 12.29 11.61 0.67
C SER A 176 12.90 12.84 1.32
N MET A 177 13.05 12.83 2.65
CA MET A 177 13.88 13.81 3.37
C MET A 177 15.38 13.68 3.04
N ARG A 178 15.82 12.54 2.46
CA ARG A 178 17.20 12.38 2.00
C ARG A 178 17.46 13.35 0.86
N LEU A 179 18.47 14.21 1.02
CA LEU A 179 18.86 15.16 -0.01
C LEU A 179 19.40 14.42 -1.23
N CYS A 180 18.63 14.40 -2.31
CA CYS A 180 19.07 13.89 -3.60
C CYS A 180 19.45 15.08 -4.51
N LYS A 181 20.71 15.14 -4.95
CA LYS A 181 21.24 16.22 -5.79
C LYS A 181 20.52 16.37 -7.13
N THR A 182 19.85 15.29 -7.58
CA THR A 182 19.15 15.23 -8.86
C THR A 182 17.64 15.19 -8.69
N ASN A 183 17.07 15.42 -7.49
CA ASN A 183 15.61 15.31 -7.31
C ASN A 183 14.88 16.32 -8.20
N GLY A 184 14.03 15.80 -9.09
CA GLY A 184 13.22 16.61 -10.01
C GLY A 184 11.94 17.12 -9.33
N PRO A 185 11.31 18.17 -9.88
CA PRO A 185 9.99 18.58 -9.46
C PRO A 185 8.96 17.47 -9.70
N ILE A 186 7.93 17.41 -8.86
CA ILE A 186 6.73 16.62 -9.12
C ILE A 186 5.91 17.32 -10.21
N GLU A 187 5.57 16.58 -11.25
CA GLU A 187 4.76 17.05 -12.40
C GLU A 187 3.56 16.13 -12.65
N GLU A 188 2.53 16.68 -13.29
CA GLU A 188 1.34 15.92 -13.72
C GLU A 188 1.73 14.72 -14.59
N GLY A 189 1.12 13.57 -14.34
CA GLY A 189 1.38 12.33 -15.07
C GLY A 189 2.49 11.47 -14.48
N MET A 190 3.32 12.01 -13.58
CA MET A 190 4.27 11.21 -12.81
C MET A 190 3.55 10.22 -11.89
N ILE A 191 4.20 9.09 -11.62
CA ILE A 191 3.72 8.08 -10.68
C ILE A 191 4.76 7.93 -9.59
N LEU A 192 4.30 8.05 -8.34
CA LEU A 192 5.11 7.98 -7.14
C LEU A 192 4.47 6.98 -6.17
N THR A 193 5.26 6.24 -5.42
CA THR A 193 4.75 5.50 -4.26
C THR A 193 4.47 6.46 -3.09
N ASP A 194 3.54 6.06 -2.24
CA ASP A 194 3.27 6.63 -0.92
C ASP A 194 3.24 5.46 0.06
N GLU A 195 4.35 5.25 0.75
CA GLU A 195 4.69 4.02 1.49
C GLU A 195 5.22 4.25 2.91
N PRO A 196 4.61 5.11 3.76
CA PRO A 196 5.06 5.25 5.14
C PRO A 196 5.04 3.92 5.89
N GLY A 197 5.87 3.83 6.93
CA GLY A 197 5.96 2.64 7.77
C GLY A 197 6.37 2.93 9.20
N TYR A 198 6.42 1.87 10.00
CA TYR A 198 6.99 1.87 11.35
C TYR A 198 7.51 0.47 11.66
N TYR A 199 8.69 0.37 12.27
CA TYR A 199 9.38 -0.91 12.48
C TYR A 199 9.88 -1.01 13.92
N GLU A 200 9.23 -1.87 14.70
CA GLU A 200 9.59 -2.17 16.07
C GLU A 200 10.54 -3.37 16.08
N LYS A 201 11.82 -3.09 16.34
CA LYS A 201 12.90 -4.10 16.33
C LYS A 201 12.49 -5.35 17.10
N GLU A 202 12.69 -6.51 16.47
CA GLU A 202 12.41 -7.84 17.04
C GLU A 202 10.94 -8.12 17.37
N LYS A 203 9.98 -7.23 17.05
CA LYS A 203 8.54 -7.45 17.31
C LYS A 203 7.69 -7.48 16.06
N TYR A 204 7.59 -6.36 15.34
CA TYR A 204 6.69 -6.21 14.20
C TYR A 204 7.09 -5.02 13.32
N GLY A 205 6.57 -4.98 12.10
CA GLY A 205 6.64 -3.79 11.24
C GLY A 205 5.37 -3.60 10.44
N PHE A 206 5.10 -2.34 10.12
CA PHE A 206 3.96 -1.90 9.30
C PHE A 206 4.49 -1.09 8.13
N ARG A 207 3.88 -1.30 6.97
CA ARG A 207 3.95 -0.41 5.82
C ARG A 207 2.62 -0.44 5.09
N ILE A 208 2.18 0.73 4.64
CA ILE A 208 0.98 0.90 3.82
C ILE A 208 1.44 1.63 2.58
N GLU A 209 1.32 0.98 1.44
CA GLU A 209 1.85 1.52 0.20
C GLU A 209 0.86 1.49 -0.94
N ASN A 210 0.77 2.61 -1.65
CA ASN A 210 0.08 2.71 -2.92
C ASN A 210 0.97 3.44 -3.93
N ALA A 211 0.99 2.97 -5.17
CA ALA A 211 1.32 3.82 -6.31
C ALA A 211 0.22 4.88 -6.53
N LEU A 212 0.63 6.14 -6.65
CA LEU A 212 -0.20 7.33 -6.84
C LEU A 212 0.15 8.02 -8.16
N LEU A 213 -0.87 8.37 -8.95
CA LEU A 213 -0.73 9.22 -10.14
C LEU A 213 -0.87 10.69 -9.75
N VAL A 214 0.07 11.53 -10.17
CA VAL A 214 -0.02 12.98 -10.01
C VAL A 214 -1.01 13.55 -11.02
N VAL A 215 -2.03 14.25 -10.55
CA VAL A 215 -3.10 14.82 -11.38
C VAL A 215 -3.33 16.30 -11.03
N LYS A 216 -3.84 17.08 -11.98
CA LYS A 216 -4.28 18.46 -11.69
C LYS A 216 -5.43 18.49 -10.68
N LYS A 217 -5.44 19.53 -9.86
CA LYS A 217 -6.53 19.82 -8.93
C LYS A 217 -7.02 21.26 -9.12
N GLU A 218 -8.29 21.39 -9.48
CA GLU A 218 -8.96 22.69 -9.42
C GLU A 218 -9.15 23.11 -7.96
N THR A 219 -8.71 24.33 -7.63
CA THR A 219 -8.79 24.91 -6.30
C THR A 219 -9.85 26.02 -6.24
N LYS A 220 -10.40 26.29 -5.04
CA LYS A 220 -11.42 27.33 -4.84
C LYS A 220 -10.95 28.72 -5.29
N TYR A 221 -9.66 28.99 -5.07
CA TYR A 221 -9.03 30.24 -5.45
C TYR A 221 -7.85 29.96 -6.38
N GLN A 222 -7.55 30.92 -7.24
CA GLN A 222 -6.41 30.91 -8.12
C GLN A 222 -5.33 31.85 -7.55
N PHE A 223 -4.13 31.33 -7.29
CA PHE A 223 -2.99 32.15 -6.86
C PHE A 223 -2.09 32.43 -8.06
N GLU A 224 -2.19 33.65 -8.59
CA GLU A 224 -1.52 34.06 -9.84
C GLU A 224 -1.78 33.05 -10.98
N SER A 225 -0.74 32.56 -11.65
CA SER A 225 -0.83 31.54 -12.70
C SER A 225 -0.50 30.12 -12.19
N THR A 226 -0.39 29.95 -10.88
CA THR A 226 0.03 28.68 -10.26
C THR A 226 -1.02 27.59 -10.47
N LYS A 227 -0.62 26.46 -11.04
CA LYS A 227 -1.46 25.26 -11.07
C LYS A 227 -1.23 24.45 -9.81
N PHE A 228 -2.28 23.76 -9.37
CA PHE A 228 -2.22 22.86 -8.24
C PHE A 228 -2.36 21.41 -8.70
N LEU A 229 -1.66 20.54 -7.99
CA LEU A 229 -1.61 19.09 -8.20
C LEU A 229 -2.14 18.40 -6.95
N THR A 230 -2.59 17.16 -7.13
CA THR A 230 -2.91 16.21 -6.06
C THR A 230 -2.63 14.80 -6.56
N PHE A 231 -2.97 13.79 -5.76
CA PHE A 231 -2.75 12.40 -6.10
C PHE A 231 -4.05 11.66 -6.38
N GLU A 232 -3.97 10.70 -7.30
CA GLU A 232 -5.01 9.70 -7.52
C GLU A 232 -4.42 8.30 -7.30
N PRO A 233 -4.98 7.48 -6.39
CA PRO A 233 -4.47 6.13 -6.18
C PRO A 233 -4.70 5.26 -7.41
N LEU A 234 -3.62 4.64 -7.88
CA LEU A 234 -3.64 3.58 -8.89
C LEU A 234 -3.85 2.21 -8.26
N THR A 235 -3.26 1.99 -7.09
CA THR A 235 -3.37 0.75 -6.34
C THR A 235 -4.76 0.60 -5.73
N LEU A 236 -5.42 -0.52 -6.02
CA LEU A 236 -6.81 -0.80 -5.60
C LEU A 236 -6.86 -2.08 -4.77
N VAL A 237 -6.41 -1.98 -3.52
CA VAL A 237 -6.38 -3.10 -2.56
C VAL A 237 -6.85 -2.58 -1.20
N PRO A 238 -7.84 -3.21 -0.55
CA PRO A 238 -8.32 -2.76 0.75
C PRO A 238 -7.20 -2.62 1.78
N ILE A 239 -7.38 -1.67 2.71
CA ILE A 239 -6.55 -1.52 3.91
C ILE A 239 -7.35 -2.15 5.05
N GLN A 240 -6.78 -3.12 5.76
CA GLN A 240 -7.53 -3.96 6.69
C GLN A 240 -8.05 -3.15 7.90
N LYS A 241 -9.39 -3.04 8.02
CA LYS A 241 -10.03 -2.17 9.02
C LYS A 241 -9.73 -2.54 10.46
N LYS A 242 -9.61 -3.83 10.81
CA LYS A 242 -9.31 -4.25 12.19
C LYS A 242 -7.92 -3.82 12.69
N MET A 243 -7.01 -3.41 11.79
CA MET A 243 -5.73 -2.82 12.18
C MET A 243 -5.85 -1.35 12.59
N ILE A 244 -7.01 -0.73 12.38
CA ILE A 244 -7.23 0.70 12.56
C ILE A 244 -7.91 0.95 13.91
N LEU A 245 -7.35 1.88 14.67
CA LEU A 245 -7.94 2.45 15.87
C LEU A 245 -8.80 3.64 15.44
N THR A 246 -10.05 3.36 15.04
CA THR A 246 -10.94 4.29 14.32
C THR A 246 -11.20 5.61 15.04
N GLU A 247 -11.09 5.66 16.37
CA GLU A 247 -11.20 6.87 17.18
C GLU A 247 -10.04 7.86 16.97
N MET A 248 -8.91 7.43 16.42
CA MET A 248 -7.79 8.31 16.06
C MET A 248 -7.96 9.00 14.70
N LEU A 249 -8.92 8.54 13.89
CA LEU A 249 -9.16 9.10 12.57
C LEU A 249 -10.10 10.30 12.64
N THR A 250 -9.77 11.36 11.90
CA THR A 250 -10.69 12.48 11.67
C THR A 250 -11.86 12.04 10.77
N VAL A 251 -12.89 12.87 10.68
CA VAL A 251 -14.04 12.61 9.80
C VAL A 251 -13.59 12.54 8.33
N GLU A 252 -12.65 13.40 7.93
CA GLU A 252 -12.10 13.45 6.58
C GLU A 252 -11.27 12.20 6.26
N GLU A 253 -10.47 11.72 7.22
CA GLU A 253 -9.68 10.49 7.06
C GLU A 253 -10.58 9.25 6.92
N LYS A 254 -11.66 9.16 7.72
CA LYS A 254 -12.67 8.09 7.59
C LYS A 254 -13.35 8.15 6.22
N CYS A 255 -13.79 9.33 5.81
CA CYS A 255 -14.42 9.54 4.51
C CYS A 255 -13.47 9.18 3.35
N TRP A 256 -12.18 9.52 3.45
CA TRP A 256 -11.19 9.11 2.45
C TRP A 256 -11.08 7.60 2.37
N LEU A 257 -10.98 6.91 3.52
CA LEU A 257 -10.86 5.46 3.58
C LEU A 257 -12.08 4.76 2.98
N ASP A 258 -13.28 5.20 3.35
CA ASP A 258 -14.54 4.67 2.82
C ASP A 258 -14.64 4.87 1.29
N ASN A 259 -14.29 6.06 0.79
CA ASN A 259 -14.27 6.34 -0.64
C ASN A 259 -13.22 5.51 -1.39
N TYR A 260 -12.04 5.31 -0.79
CA TYR A 260 -10.98 4.46 -1.32
C TYR A 260 -11.44 2.99 -1.41
N HIS A 261 -12.06 2.48 -0.35
CA HIS A 261 -12.62 1.13 -0.28
C HIS A 261 -13.76 0.94 -1.30
N GLN A 262 -14.67 1.91 -1.42
CA GLN A 262 -15.73 1.88 -2.41
C GLN A 262 -15.15 1.85 -3.84
N LYS A 263 -14.13 2.67 -4.13
CA LYS A 263 -13.41 2.64 -5.42
C LYS A 263 -12.79 1.27 -5.70
N CYS A 264 -12.22 0.61 -4.70
CA CYS A 264 -11.70 -0.75 -4.83
C CYS A 264 -12.82 -1.72 -5.24
N LEU A 265 -13.96 -1.70 -4.53
CA LEU A 265 -15.10 -2.57 -4.83
C LEU A 265 -15.69 -2.32 -6.22
N ASP A 266 -15.89 -1.05 -6.58
CA ASP A 266 -16.55 -0.66 -7.84
C ASP A 266 -15.72 -1.06 -9.07
N ILE A 267 -14.39 -1.00 -8.97
CA ILE A 267 -13.50 -1.31 -10.10
C ILE A 267 -13.16 -2.81 -10.12
N ILE A 268 -12.75 -3.39 -8.99
CA ILE A 268 -12.23 -4.76 -8.93
C ILE A 268 -13.38 -5.78 -8.84
N GLY A 269 -14.47 -5.44 -8.15
CA GLY A 269 -15.60 -6.33 -7.90
C GLY A 269 -16.25 -6.91 -9.17
N PRO A 270 -16.63 -6.08 -10.16
CA PRO A 270 -17.21 -6.57 -11.41
C PRO A 270 -16.27 -7.51 -12.19
N ILE A 271 -14.95 -7.27 -12.10
CA ILE A 271 -13.93 -8.10 -12.79
C ILE A 271 -13.83 -9.46 -12.12
N LEU A 272 -13.80 -9.51 -10.78
CA LEU A 272 -13.80 -10.76 -10.02
C LEU A 272 -15.03 -11.62 -10.35
N LEU A 273 -16.21 -11.00 -10.38
CA LEU A 273 -17.45 -11.69 -10.75
C LEU A 273 -17.41 -12.24 -12.18
N LYS A 274 -16.94 -11.42 -13.15
CA LYS A 274 -16.81 -11.84 -14.55
C LYS A 274 -15.83 -13.01 -14.73
N GLN A 275 -14.79 -13.08 -13.89
CA GLN A 275 -13.81 -14.18 -13.89
C GLN A 275 -14.25 -15.41 -13.05
N GLY A 276 -15.44 -15.39 -12.44
CA GLY A 276 -15.92 -16.48 -11.57
C GLY A 276 -15.21 -16.56 -10.21
N LYS A 277 -14.46 -15.52 -9.81
CA LYS A 277 -13.69 -15.46 -8.56
C LYS A 277 -14.57 -15.03 -7.38
N HIS A 278 -15.61 -15.80 -7.10
CA HIS A 278 -16.63 -15.45 -6.10
C HIS A 278 -16.09 -15.36 -4.66
N GLU A 279 -15.14 -16.21 -4.26
CA GLU A 279 -14.51 -16.14 -2.93
C GLU A 279 -13.79 -14.80 -2.73
N ALA A 280 -12.99 -14.39 -3.72
CA ALA A 280 -12.27 -13.11 -3.71
C ALA A 280 -13.22 -11.90 -3.75
N TYR A 281 -14.33 -11.99 -4.49
CA TYR A 281 -15.36 -10.94 -4.50
C TYR A 281 -16.01 -10.77 -3.12
N ASN A 282 -16.37 -11.87 -2.46
CA ASN A 282 -16.98 -11.84 -1.14
C ASN A 282 -16.02 -11.29 -0.09
N TRP A 283 -14.73 -11.66 -0.19
CA TRP A 283 -13.66 -11.08 0.62
C TRP A 283 -13.58 -9.56 0.40
N LEU A 284 -13.43 -9.12 -0.86
CA LEU A 284 -13.31 -7.70 -1.20
C LEU A 284 -14.49 -6.90 -0.66
N LYS A 285 -15.72 -7.36 -0.91
CA LYS A 285 -16.95 -6.71 -0.45
C LYS A 285 -17.01 -6.54 1.07
N ARG A 286 -16.52 -7.52 1.83
CA ARG A 286 -16.49 -7.46 3.30
C ARG A 286 -15.42 -6.48 3.79
N GLU A 287 -14.23 -6.55 3.21
CA GLU A 287 -13.12 -5.66 3.59
C GLU A 287 -13.36 -4.20 3.21
N THR A 288 -14.20 -3.93 2.19
CA THR A 288 -14.57 -2.59 1.75
C THR A 288 -15.92 -2.11 2.28
N SER A 289 -16.57 -2.83 3.19
CA SER A 289 -17.88 -2.40 3.69
C SER A 289 -17.72 -1.16 4.58
N VAL A 290 -18.63 -0.20 4.48
CA VAL A 290 -18.72 0.88 5.48
C VAL A 290 -19.18 0.26 6.79
N ASP A 291 -18.46 0.53 7.89
CA ASP A 291 -18.90 0.09 9.20
C ASP A 291 -20.16 0.89 9.58
N GLN A 292 -21.30 0.22 9.75
CA GLN A 292 -22.57 0.86 10.13
C GLN A 292 -22.61 1.34 11.59
N GLN A 293 -21.46 1.57 12.22
CA GLN A 293 -21.33 2.00 13.60
C GLN A 293 -20.32 3.13 13.73
N SER A 294 -20.78 4.35 13.48
CA SER A 294 -20.23 5.58 14.07
C SER A 294 -21.30 6.66 14.09
#